data_AF-A0A2E6BWH8-F1
#
_entry.id   AF-A0A2E6BWH8-F1
#
_cell.length_a   1.000
_cell.length_b   1.000
_cell.length_c   1.000
_cell.angle_alpha   90.00
_cell.angle_beta   90.00
_cell.angle_gamma   90.00
#
_symmetry.space_group_name_H-M   'P 1'
#
loop_
_entity.id
_entity.type
_entity.pdbx_description
1 polymer ?
#
loop_
_entity_poly.entity_id
_entity_poly.type
_entity_poly.pdbx_seq_one_letter_code
_entity_poly.pdbx_strand_id
1 'polypeptide(L)'
;MRVETLVLAFLLLCSALAGCLSEDLDRDDDLSEDIELERIDTDMDGIADEDEERRYRTDPLNDDTDGDGVVDGWEITYGYDPLNGTDDALRALCEWYESNETADQSIEALCNSNENDRDDREENREITQEDCERRNGTWVETSDRSREPYCDFGENDRDDRDEDREITQEDCERRNGTWAEAPDRPREFYCDFGDRDSEEESRLRYSNITLHIFHGENLENSTVNYTIKIQLNHSAAPIHADNFLKHVLYGNFNNSTFHRIIDDFMIQGGD
;
A
#
# COMPACT_ATOMS: atom_id res chain seq x y z
N MET A 1 -23.13 -31.73 -58.25
CA MET A 1 -23.00 -33.17 -58.55
C MET A 1 -21.54 -33.44 -58.85
N ARG A 2 -20.98 -34.48 -58.20
CA ARG A 2 -19.57 -34.90 -58.19
C ARG A 2 -18.93 -34.97 -59.58
N VAL A 3 -17.63 -34.68 -59.67
CA VAL A 3 -16.68 -35.48 -60.49
C VAL A 3 -15.29 -35.43 -59.86
N GLU A 4 -14.70 -36.61 -59.67
CA GLU A 4 -13.34 -36.88 -59.18
C GLU A 4 -12.28 -36.79 -60.29
N THR A 5 -11.00 -36.78 -59.88
CA THR A 5 -9.75 -37.19 -60.60
C THR A 5 -9.09 -36.27 -61.64
N LEU A 6 -7.80 -35.92 -61.40
CA LEU A 6 -6.67 -35.90 -62.36
C LEU A 6 -5.33 -35.74 -61.56
N VAL A 7 -4.46 -36.76 -61.47
CA VAL A 7 -3.17 -36.94 -62.22
C VAL A 7 -2.03 -36.08 -61.66
N LEU A 8 -0.79 -36.52 -61.42
CA LEU A 8 -0.06 -37.80 -61.38
C LEU A 8 1.36 -37.42 -60.92
N ALA A 9 2.01 -38.27 -60.14
CA ALA A 9 3.38 -38.07 -59.66
C ALA A 9 4.43 -38.11 -60.78
N PHE A 10 5.50 -37.31 -60.64
CA PHE A 10 6.82 -37.58 -61.25
C PHE A 10 7.92 -37.15 -60.28
N LEU A 11 8.31 -38.08 -59.40
CA LEU A 11 9.62 -38.15 -58.78
C LEU A 11 10.51 -39.03 -59.67
N LEU A 12 11.72 -38.58 -60.00
CA LEU A 12 12.92 -39.44 -60.07
C LEU A 12 14.18 -38.66 -60.47
N LEU A 13 15.13 -38.58 -59.52
CA LEU A 13 16.59 -38.75 -59.63
C LEU A 13 17.20 -38.01 -58.42
N CYS A 14 17.98 -38.59 -57.53
CA CYS A 14 18.73 -39.83 -57.61
C CYS A 14 19.08 -40.28 -56.17
N SER A 15 18.96 -41.58 -55.98
CA SER A 15 19.36 -42.38 -54.84
C SER A 15 20.88 -42.56 -54.74
N ALA A 16 21.46 -42.36 -53.53
CA ALA A 16 22.55 -43.12 -52.91
C ALA A 16 23.05 -42.28 -51.71
N LEU A 17 23.11 -42.71 -50.44
CA LEU A 17 23.25 -44.04 -49.85
C LEU A 17 22.27 -44.22 -48.66
N ALA A 18 21.90 -45.48 -48.44
CA ALA A 18 21.14 -45.95 -47.28
C ALA A 18 22.00 -46.03 -45.99
N GLY A 19 21.34 -45.78 -44.86
CA GLY A 19 21.80 -46.03 -43.49
C GLY A 19 21.10 -45.09 -42.48
N CYS A 20 19.78 -45.19 -42.26
CA CYS A 20 19.11 -45.98 -41.21
C CYS A 20 18.92 -45.20 -39.87
N LEU A 21 17.65 -44.79 -39.57
CA LEU A 21 16.94 -44.45 -38.30
C LEU A 21 17.76 -43.90 -37.10
N SER A 22 17.45 -42.79 -36.42
CA SER A 22 16.18 -42.33 -35.82
C SER A 22 16.29 -40.86 -35.33
N GLU A 23 15.13 -40.29 -34.95
CA GLU A 23 14.90 -39.13 -34.04
C GLU A 23 15.10 -37.69 -34.59
N ASP A 24 13.95 -37.04 -34.81
CA ASP A 24 13.55 -35.71 -34.30
C ASP A 24 14.66 -34.68 -33.99
N LEU A 25 14.59 -33.51 -34.65
CA LEU A 25 14.75 -32.14 -34.11
C LEU A 25 15.12 -31.16 -35.24
N ASP A 26 14.11 -30.62 -35.93
CA ASP A 26 14.26 -29.35 -36.64
C ASP A 26 14.21 -28.22 -35.60
N ARG A 27 15.38 -27.75 -35.15
CA ARG A 27 15.51 -26.59 -34.26
C ARG A 27 16.48 -25.57 -34.87
N ASP A 28 16.16 -24.30 -34.58
CA ASP A 28 16.95 -23.09 -34.76
C ASP A 28 16.60 -22.26 -36.01
N ASP A 29 15.32 -21.86 -36.08
CA ASP A 29 14.95 -20.52 -36.54
C ASP A 29 15.30 -19.59 -35.36
N ASP A 30 16.38 -18.82 -35.50
CA ASP A 30 16.90 -17.90 -34.49
C ASP A 30 15.96 -16.69 -34.42
N LEU A 31 14.84 -16.91 -33.71
CA LEU A 31 13.87 -15.89 -33.33
C LEU A 31 14.62 -14.81 -32.56
N SER A 32 14.68 -13.61 -33.13
CA SER A 32 14.80 -12.39 -32.35
C SER A 32 13.59 -12.31 -31.43
N GLU A 33 13.69 -12.94 -30.26
CA GLU A 33 12.85 -12.61 -29.12
C GLU A 33 13.20 -11.17 -28.76
N ASP A 34 12.32 -10.25 -29.15
CA ASP A 34 12.18 -8.97 -28.48
C ASP A 34 11.74 -9.29 -27.04
N ILE A 35 12.71 -9.68 -26.20
CA ILE A 35 12.56 -9.67 -24.76
C ILE A 35 12.45 -8.18 -24.42
N GLU A 36 11.23 -7.67 -24.32
CA GLU A 36 11.00 -6.52 -23.47
C GLU A 36 11.57 -6.93 -22.11
N LEU A 37 12.71 -6.34 -21.76
CA LEU A 37 13.15 -6.29 -20.39
C LEU A 37 12.03 -5.56 -19.65
N GLU A 38 11.03 -6.31 -19.18
CA GLU A 38 10.09 -5.86 -18.18
C GLU A 38 10.96 -5.25 -17.09
N ARG A 39 10.89 -3.92 -16.98
CA ARG A 39 11.56 -3.22 -15.92
C ARG A 39 10.86 -3.68 -14.65
N ILE A 40 11.55 -4.55 -13.90
CA ILE A 40 11.03 -5.12 -12.67
C ILE A 40 10.76 -3.96 -11.71
N ASP A 41 9.56 -3.94 -11.15
CA ASP A 41 9.07 -3.03 -10.12
C ASP A 41 8.51 -3.94 -9.03
N THR A 42 9.32 -4.19 -8.00
CA THR A 42 9.12 -5.27 -7.03
C THR A 42 8.10 -4.90 -5.95
N ASP A 43 8.04 -3.64 -5.53
CA ASP A 43 7.07 -3.14 -4.54
C ASP A 43 5.84 -2.44 -5.17
N MET A 44 5.87 -2.23 -6.49
CA MET A 44 4.74 -1.75 -7.31
C MET A 44 4.34 -0.31 -6.97
N ASP A 45 5.31 0.53 -6.63
CA ASP A 45 5.11 1.94 -6.31
C ASP A 45 5.11 2.85 -7.57
N GLY A 46 5.48 2.28 -8.73
CA GLY A 46 5.56 2.96 -10.02
C GLY A 46 6.97 3.37 -10.44
N ILE A 47 7.99 2.96 -9.69
CA ILE A 47 9.40 3.03 -10.04
C ILE A 47 9.91 1.61 -10.26
N ALA A 48 10.76 1.41 -11.26
CA ALA A 48 11.39 0.10 -11.43
C ALA A 48 12.66 -0.02 -10.58
N ASP A 49 12.94 -1.22 -10.06
CA ASP A 49 14.06 -1.57 -9.18
C ASP A 49 15.40 -0.96 -9.66
N GLU A 50 15.66 -0.99 -10.98
CA GLU A 50 16.90 -0.42 -11.52
C GLU A 50 16.96 1.12 -11.33
N ASP A 51 15.85 1.84 -11.50
CA ASP A 51 15.80 3.29 -11.29
C ASP A 51 15.83 3.62 -9.80
N GLU A 52 15.20 2.81 -8.96
CA GLU A 52 15.28 2.94 -7.51
C GLU A 52 16.73 2.83 -7.02
N GLU A 53 17.43 1.74 -7.35
CA GLU A 53 18.83 1.57 -6.91
C GLU A 53 19.79 2.59 -7.52
N ARG A 54 19.62 2.95 -8.81
CA ARG A 54 20.62 3.74 -9.54
C ARG A 54 20.37 5.23 -9.54
N ARG A 55 19.11 5.65 -9.45
CA ARG A 55 18.72 7.05 -9.66
C ARG A 55 18.16 7.69 -8.40
N TYR A 56 17.19 7.05 -7.76
CA TYR A 56 16.44 7.66 -6.66
C TYR A 56 16.97 7.24 -5.28
N ARG A 57 17.69 6.12 -5.21
CA ARG A 57 18.23 5.49 -3.99
C ARG A 57 17.15 5.10 -2.98
N THR A 58 15.97 4.79 -3.48
CA THR A 58 14.86 4.18 -2.74
C THR A 58 15.10 2.67 -2.57
N ASP A 59 14.33 2.02 -1.71
CA ASP A 59 14.43 0.58 -1.43
C ASP A 59 13.43 -0.20 -2.31
N PRO A 60 13.87 -1.02 -3.28
CA PRO A 60 12.97 -1.71 -4.23
C PRO A 60 11.98 -2.72 -3.63
N LEU A 61 12.01 -2.90 -2.31
CA LEU A 61 11.12 -3.79 -1.58
C LEU A 61 10.15 -3.02 -0.68
N ASN A 62 10.16 -1.69 -0.74
CA ASN A 62 9.44 -0.81 0.17
C ASN A 62 8.89 0.40 -0.59
N ASP A 63 7.57 0.42 -0.76
CA ASP A 63 6.87 1.42 -1.58
C ASP A 63 6.89 2.85 -0.99
N ASP A 64 7.37 3.03 0.23
CA ASP A 64 7.55 4.29 0.96
C ASP A 64 8.87 4.23 1.74
N THR A 65 9.97 4.65 1.11
CA THR A 65 11.33 4.45 1.64
C THR A 65 11.59 5.23 2.93
N ASP A 66 11.01 6.42 3.07
CA ASP A 66 11.23 7.27 4.23
C ASP A 66 10.15 7.14 5.33
N GLY A 67 9.04 6.47 5.02
CA GLY A 67 8.01 6.05 5.95
C GLY A 67 7.04 7.17 6.32
N ASP A 68 6.85 8.18 5.47
CA ASP A 68 5.97 9.31 5.74
C ASP A 68 4.50 9.08 5.32
N GLY A 69 4.22 7.97 4.65
CA GLY A 69 2.90 7.57 4.17
C GLY A 69 2.60 8.00 2.73
N VAL A 70 3.56 8.58 2.02
CA VAL A 70 3.49 8.82 0.57
C VAL A 70 4.38 7.80 -0.14
N VAL A 71 3.90 7.24 -1.25
CA VAL A 71 4.72 6.28 -2.02
C VAL A 71 5.81 6.99 -2.83
N ASP A 72 7.00 6.40 -2.90
CA ASP A 72 8.19 7.04 -3.51
C ASP A 72 7.92 7.46 -4.97
N GLY A 73 7.21 6.61 -5.73
CA GLY A 73 6.83 6.88 -7.11
C GLY A 73 5.91 8.09 -7.28
N TRP A 74 5.06 8.38 -6.29
CA TRP A 74 4.23 9.58 -6.29
C TRP A 74 5.11 10.81 -6.03
N GLU A 75 5.99 10.73 -5.03
CA GLU A 75 6.88 11.83 -4.69
C GLU A 75 7.73 12.27 -5.87
N ILE A 76 8.36 11.32 -6.57
CA ILE A 76 9.18 11.59 -7.76
C ILE A 76 8.34 12.21 -8.88
N THR A 77 7.12 11.72 -9.09
CA THR A 77 6.23 12.22 -10.13
C THR A 77 5.88 13.71 -9.92
N TYR A 78 5.74 14.13 -8.66
CA TYR A 78 5.38 15.50 -8.28
C TYR A 78 6.57 16.36 -7.84
N GLY A 79 7.78 15.79 -7.78
CA GLY A 79 9.03 16.50 -7.54
C GLY A 79 9.40 16.64 -6.05
N TYR A 80 8.90 15.75 -5.21
CA TYR A 80 9.28 15.58 -3.80
C TYR A 80 10.48 14.62 -3.66
N ASP A 81 11.04 14.53 -2.46
CA ASP A 81 12.26 13.75 -2.19
C ASP A 81 11.93 12.48 -1.39
N PRO A 82 11.96 11.28 -2.01
CA PRO A 82 11.49 10.01 -1.42
C PRO A 82 12.39 9.44 -0.31
N LEU A 83 13.34 10.25 0.16
CA LEU A 83 14.25 9.92 1.26
C LEU A 83 14.08 10.90 2.43
N ASN A 84 13.07 11.77 2.35
CA ASN A 84 12.85 12.86 3.27
C ASN A 84 11.37 13.03 3.65
N GLY A 85 10.93 12.18 4.57
CA GLY A 85 9.58 12.16 5.14
C GLY A 85 9.20 13.34 6.03
N THR A 86 9.93 14.45 5.93
CA THR A 86 9.60 15.72 6.59
C THR A 86 9.27 16.82 5.60
N ASP A 87 9.26 16.52 4.31
CA ASP A 87 8.89 17.46 3.29
C ASP A 87 7.36 17.67 3.23
N ASP A 88 6.91 18.42 2.22
CA ASP A 88 5.51 18.77 2.08
C ASP A 88 4.72 17.75 1.22
N ALA A 89 5.30 16.60 0.86
CA ALA A 89 4.69 15.59 -0.01
C ALA A 89 3.35 15.12 0.52
N LEU A 90 3.31 14.68 1.78
CA LEU A 90 2.07 14.21 2.41
C LEU A 90 0.98 15.29 2.43
N ARG A 91 1.36 16.54 2.69
CA ARG A 91 0.42 17.66 2.66
C ARG A 91 -0.11 17.91 1.24
N ALA A 92 0.75 17.85 0.24
CA ALA A 92 0.36 18.04 -1.15
C ALA A 92 -0.49 16.88 -1.68
N LEU A 93 -0.22 15.64 -1.22
CA LEU A 93 -1.04 14.47 -1.50
C LEU A 93 -2.46 14.71 -0.98
N CYS A 94 -2.61 15.11 0.29
CA CYS A 94 -3.90 15.44 0.89
C CYS A 94 -4.66 16.53 0.11
N GLU A 95 -3.98 17.62 -0.27
CA GLU A 95 -4.58 18.71 -1.07
C GLU A 95 -5.07 18.22 -2.45
N TRP A 96 -4.33 17.32 -3.10
CA TRP A 96 -4.73 16.71 -4.37
C TRP A 96 -6.00 15.86 -4.22
N TYR A 97 -6.09 15.06 -3.15
CA TYR A 97 -7.25 14.20 -2.88
C TYR A 97 -8.52 14.96 -2.49
N GLU A 98 -8.43 16.03 -1.70
CA GLU A 98 -9.58 16.89 -1.36
C GLU A 98 -10.23 17.51 -2.60
N SER A 99 -9.47 17.69 -3.69
CA SER A 99 -9.97 18.28 -4.94
C SER A 99 -10.66 17.29 -5.89
N ASN A 100 -10.52 15.98 -5.66
CA ASN A 100 -10.95 14.91 -6.59
C ASN A 100 -12.21 14.13 -6.16
N GLU A 101 -12.93 14.57 -5.11
CA GLU A 101 -14.25 14.09 -4.66
C GLU A 101 -14.42 12.56 -4.43
N THR A 102 -13.34 11.78 -4.47
CA THR A 102 -13.32 10.33 -4.24
C THR A 102 -12.41 10.03 -3.05
N ALA A 103 -12.88 10.41 -1.86
CA ALA A 103 -12.16 10.15 -0.62
C ALA A 103 -12.14 8.64 -0.34
N ASP A 104 -10.97 8.02 -0.56
CA ASP A 104 -10.63 6.74 0.04
C ASP A 104 -10.31 6.98 1.53
N GLN A 105 -10.89 6.14 2.39
CA GLN A 105 -10.79 6.29 3.86
C GLN A 105 -9.37 6.07 4.39
N SER A 106 -8.51 5.45 3.58
CA SER A 106 -7.07 5.20 3.86
C SER A 106 -6.25 6.51 3.87
N ILE A 107 -6.54 7.44 2.96
CA ILE A 107 -5.81 8.70 2.84
C ILE A 107 -6.35 9.74 3.81
N GLU A 108 -7.66 9.73 4.09
CA GLU A 108 -8.27 10.58 5.12
C GLU A 108 -7.66 10.28 6.51
N ALA A 109 -7.27 9.03 6.80
CA ALA A 109 -6.57 8.67 8.04
C ALA A 109 -5.12 9.21 8.11
N LEU A 110 -4.36 9.18 7.00
CA LEU A 110 -3.01 9.74 6.90
C LEU A 110 -3.01 11.27 6.97
N CYS A 111 -4.01 11.92 6.41
CA CYS A 111 -4.18 13.38 6.49
C CYS A 111 -4.59 13.84 7.90
N ASN A 112 -5.36 13.02 8.63
CA ASN A 112 -5.86 13.35 9.97
C ASN A 112 -4.91 12.95 11.12
N SER A 113 -3.96 12.02 10.92
CA SER A 113 -2.94 11.70 11.92
C SER A 113 -1.97 12.87 12.15
N ASN A 114 -1.73 13.67 11.11
CA ASN A 114 -0.80 14.80 11.15
C ASN A 114 -1.37 16.11 11.72
N GLU A 115 -2.62 16.14 12.19
CA GLU A 115 -3.12 17.25 13.02
C GLU A 115 -2.80 17.07 14.51
N ASN A 116 -2.43 15.86 14.95
CA ASN A 116 -2.06 15.60 16.35
C ASN A 116 -0.55 15.68 16.63
N ASP A 117 0.30 15.62 15.61
CA ASP A 117 1.77 15.66 15.76
C ASP A 117 2.41 17.00 15.33
N ARG A 118 1.60 17.99 14.92
CA ARG A 118 2.09 19.34 14.57
C ARG A 118 2.47 20.22 15.75
N ASP A 119 2.30 19.76 17.00
CA ASP A 119 2.67 20.54 18.20
C ASP A 119 4.02 20.12 18.82
N ASP A 120 4.69 19.06 18.32
CA ASP A 120 5.90 18.52 18.99
C ASP A 120 7.23 18.88 18.30
N ARG A 121 7.23 19.56 17.14
CA ARG A 121 8.47 20.07 16.48
C ARG A 121 8.86 21.50 16.88
N GLU A 122 8.43 21.98 18.04
CA GLU A 122 9.01 23.17 18.71
C GLU A 122 10.03 22.85 19.82
N GLU A 123 10.48 21.60 19.96
CA GLU A 123 11.55 21.23 20.91
C GLU A 123 12.97 21.57 20.41
N ASN A 124 13.22 22.81 19.97
CA ASN A 124 14.57 23.40 20.05
C ASN A 124 14.60 24.93 19.89
N ARG A 125 13.53 25.66 20.25
CA ARG A 125 13.65 27.11 20.43
C ARG A 125 14.07 27.38 21.87
N GLU A 126 15.30 27.88 22.02
CA GLU A 126 15.82 28.44 23.25
C GLU A 126 14.80 29.45 23.80
N ILE A 127 14.11 29.10 24.89
CA ILE A 127 13.02 29.90 25.44
C ILE A 127 13.57 31.24 25.92
N THR A 128 13.04 32.36 25.42
CA THR A 128 13.50 33.69 25.83
C THR A 128 12.88 34.10 27.16
N GLN A 129 13.48 35.08 27.85
CA GLN A 129 12.93 35.62 29.09
C GLN A 129 11.51 36.18 28.89
N GLU A 130 11.26 36.87 27.78
CA GLU A 130 9.93 37.40 27.46
C GLU A 130 8.91 36.27 27.23
N ASP A 131 9.32 35.16 26.62
CA ASP A 131 8.47 33.97 26.45
C ASP A 131 8.15 33.28 27.77
N CYS A 132 9.12 33.21 28.67
CA CYS A 132 8.95 32.66 30.01
C CYS A 132 7.91 33.44 30.81
N GLU A 133 8.06 34.77 30.86
CA GLU A 133 7.17 35.65 31.61
C GLU A 133 5.76 35.72 30.97
N ARG A 134 5.68 35.68 29.63
CA ARG A 134 4.40 35.56 28.89
C ARG A 134 3.64 34.28 29.24
N ARG A 135 4.35 33.17 29.48
CA ARG A 135 3.80 31.88 29.89
C ARG A 135 3.61 31.75 31.41
N ASN A 136 3.69 32.86 32.14
CA ASN A 136 3.53 32.93 33.60
C ASN A 136 4.59 32.12 34.38
N GLY A 137 5.78 31.92 33.77
CA GLY A 137 6.95 31.35 34.41
C GLY A 137 7.88 32.41 35.00
N THR A 138 8.78 31.96 35.86
CA THR A 138 9.81 32.77 36.52
C THR A 138 11.15 32.51 35.85
N TRP A 139 11.79 33.54 35.31
CA TRP A 139 13.10 33.42 34.71
C TRP A 139 14.19 33.28 35.78
N VAL A 140 15.02 32.24 35.71
CA VAL A 140 16.09 31.97 36.67
C VAL A 140 17.45 32.17 36.01
N GLU A 141 18.12 33.26 36.38
CA GLU A 141 19.52 33.48 36.01
C GLU A 141 20.43 32.66 36.94
N THR A 142 21.27 31.80 36.38
CA THR A 142 22.24 31.06 37.18
C THR A 142 23.54 31.85 37.30
N SER A 143 24.10 31.92 38.51
CA SER A 143 25.39 32.60 38.77
C SER A 143 26.60 31.72 38.47
N ASP A 144 26.38 30.47 38.09
CA ASP A 144 27.41 29.49 37.76
C ASP A 144 27.58 29.42 36.24
N ARG A 145 28.81 29.59 35.74
CA ARG A 145 29.09 29.66 34.29
C ARG A 145 28.83 28.35 33.53
N SER A 146 28.47 27.30 34.26
CA SER A 146 28.20 25.96 33.73
C SER A 146 26.72 25.63 33.62
N ARG A 147 25.80 26.53 34.00
CA ARG A 147 24.36 26.32 33.84
C ARG A 147 23.75 27.46 33.03
N GLU A 148 23.06 27.10 31.97
CA GLU A 148 22.32 28.06 31.14
C GLU A 148 21.10 28.58 31.92
N PRO A 149 20.69 29.84 31.68
CA PRO A 149 19.48 30.38 32.28
C PRO A 149 18.26 29.60 31.77
N TYR A 150 17.28 29.39 32.63
CA TYR A 150 16.11 28.58 32.32
C TYR A 150 14.83 29.22 32.88
N CYS A 151 13.69 28.84 32.31
CA CYS A 151 12.39 29.25 32.79
C CYS A 151 11.84 28.24 33.81
N ASP A 152 11.47 28.71 35.00
CA ASP A 152 10.86 27.91 36.07
C ASP A 152 9.37 28.26 36.20
N PHE A 153 8.48 27.35 35.79
CA PHE A 153 7.03 27.58 35.85
C PHE A 153 6.44 27.44 37.26
N GLY A 154 7.25 27.11 38.27
CA GLY A 154 6.78 26.84 39.63
C GLY A 154 5.96 25.55 39.72
N GLU A 155 5.87 24.98 40.91
CA GLU A 155 5.15 23.73 41.17
C GLU A 155 3.61 23.93 41.17
N ASN A 156 3.03 24.30 40.04
CA ASN A 156 1.60 24.08 39.79
C ASN A 156 1.43 23.53 38.37
N ASP A 157 1.18 22.22 38.33
CA ASP A 157 0.60 21.44 37.24
C ASP A 157 1.45 21.26 35.97
N ARG A 158 2.36 20.28 36.04
CA ARG A 158 2.67 19.28 34.98
C ARG A 158 3.75 18.32 35.47
N ASP A 159 3.36 17.42 36.35
CA ASP A 159 3.95 16.08 36.37
C ASP A 159 2.92 15.17 35.68
N ASP A 160 2.94 15.15 34.35
CA ASP A 160 2.34 14.06 33.57
C ASP A 160 3.27 12.83 33.64
N ARG A 161 3.57 12.42 34.87
CA ARG A 161 4.02 11.07 35.22
C ARG A 161 3.02 10.48 36.20
N ASP A 162 1.77 10.43 35.77
CA ASP A 162 0.74 9.55 36.34
C ASP A 162 1.00 8.09 35.89
N GLU A 163 2.23 7.58 36.02
CA GLU A 163 2.52 6.17 35.73
C GLU A 163 2.03 5.22 36.85
N ASP A 164 1.57 5.74 38.01
CA ASP A 164 1.16 4.90 39.15
C ASP A 164 -0.18 5.29 39.83
N ARG A 165 -1.09 6.01 39.15
CA ARG A 165 -2.47 6.14 39.66
C ARG A 165 -3.27 4.90 39.29
N GLU A 166 -3.40 3.98 40.25
CA GLU A 166 -4.31 2.84 40.18
C GLU A 166 -5.72 3.33 39.84
N ILE A 167 -6.15 3.09 38.59
CA ILE A 167 -7.46 3.54 38.10
C ILE A 167 -8.57 2.93 38.97
N THR A 168 -9.51 3.73 39.43
CA THR A 168 -10.61 3.23 40.26
C THR A 168 -11.78 2.75 39.39
N GLN A 169 -12.65 1.89 39.94
CA GLN A 169 -13.87 1.46 39.26
C GLN A 169 -14.75 2.66 38.85
N GLU A 170 -14.90 3.66 39.71
CA GLU A 170 -15.69 4.86 39.41
C GLU A 170 -15.07 5.68 38.27
N ASP A 171 -13.74 5.76 38.19
CA ASP A 171 -13.04 6.41 37.08
C ASP A 171 -13.19 5.66 35.76
N CYS A 172 -13.18 4.33 35.81
CA CYS A 172 -13.41 3.49 34.65
C CYS A 172 -14.82 3.70 34.06
N GLU A 173 -15.84 3.60 34.92
CA GLU A 173 -17.23 3.76 34.53
C GLU A 173 -17.52 5.19 34.06
N ARG A 174 -16.91 6.21 34.68
CA ARG A 174 -16.97 7.61 34.23
C ARG A 174 -16.39 7.81 32.83
N ARG A 175 -15.35 7.05 32.49
CA ARG A 175 -14.72 7.05 31.16
C ARG A 175 -15.37 6.08 30.18
N ASN A 176 -16.55 5.55 30.52
CA ASN A 176 -17.34 4.64 29.69
C ASN A 176 -16.64 3.29 29.39
N GLY A 177 -15.76 2.86 30.30
CA GLY A 177 -15.19 1.51 30.31
C GLY A 177 -15.95 0.58 31.23
N THR A 178 -15.72 -0.72 31.07
CA THR A 178 -16.25 -1.82 31.85
C THR A 178 -15.19 -2.31 32.84
N TRP A 179 -15.52 -2.37 34.12
CA TRP A 179 -14.61 -2.89 35.14
C TRP A 179 -14.64 -4.44 35.11
N ALA A 180 -13.55 -5.07 34.68
CA ALA A 180 -13.49 -6.51 34.42
C ALA A 180 -12.38 -7.21 35.24
N GLU A 181 -12.60 -8.49 35.57
CA GLU A 181 -11.59 -9.34 36.21
C GLU A 181 -10.68 -9.98 35.15
N ALA A 182 -9.37 -9.92 35.36
CA ALA A 182 -8.39 -10.45 34.43
C ALA A 182 -8.52 -11.99 34.29
N PRO A 183 -8.63 -12.53 33.05
CA PRO A 183 -8.82 -13.98 32.84
C PRO A 183 -7.70 -14.84 33.42
N ASP A 184 -6.46 -14.35 33.33
CA ASP A 184 -5.25 -15.07 33.73
C ASP A 184 -4.81 -14.77 35.17
N ARG A 185 -5.46 -13.80 35.83
CA ARG A 185 -5.06 -13.31 37.16
C ARG A 185 -6.29 -13.05 38.04
N PRO A 186 -6.74 -14.08 38.79
CA PRO A 186 -7.88 -13.94 39.68
C PRO A 186 -7.63 -12.85 40.71
N ARG A 187 -8.62 -11.97 40.92
CA ARG A 187 -8.58 -10.78 41.80
C ARG A 187 -7.78 -9.57 41.31
N GLU A 188 -7.28 -9.59 40.09
CA GLU A 188 -6.75 -8.38 39.44
C GLU A 188 -7.85 -7.82 38.54
N PHE A 189 -8.25 -6.57 38.79
CA PHE A 189 -9.30 -5.90 38.03
C PHE A 189 -8.67 -4.81 37.17
N TYR A 190 -9.20 -4.66 35.96
CA TYR A 190 -8.76 -3.64 35.02
C TYR A 190 -9.97 -2.95 34.40
N CYS A 191 -9.75 -1.75 33.91
CA CYS A 191 -10.75 -1.05 33.11
C CYS A 191 -10.62 -1.50 31.66
N ASP A 192 -11.65 -2.18 31.16
CA ASP A 192 -11.79 -2.56 29.77
C ASP A 192 -12.63 -1.50 29.04
N PHE A 193 -12.03 -0.67 28.21
CA PHE A 193 -12.78 0.33 27.45
C PHE A 193 -13.67 -0.28 26.36
N GLY A 194 -13.58 -1.60 26.14
CA GLY A 194 -14.19 -2.29 25.03
C GLY A 194 -13.58 -1.82 23.72
N ASP A 195 -13.31 -2.73 22.82
CA ASP A 195 -13.01 -2.38 21.44
C ASP A 195 -14.30 -1.79 20.83
N ARG A 196 -14.49 -0.45 20.94
CA ARG A 196 -15.04 0.26 19.78
C ARG A 196 -14.09 -0.15 18.67
N ASP A 197 -14.61 -0.89 17.67
CA ASP A 197 -14.00 -1.18 16.35
C ASP A 197 -14.26 -2.61 15.84
N SER A 198 -15.16 -3.38 16.46
CA SER A 198 -15.50 -4.72 15.90
C SER A 198 -16.18 -4.71 14.51
N GLU A 199 -16.70 -3.57 14.03
CA GLU A 199 -17.20 -3.43 12.65
C GLU A 199 -16.15 -2.82 11.69
N GLU A 200 -15.28 -1.90 12.14
CA GLU A 200 -14.23 -1.31 11.29
C GLU A 200 -13.06 -2.28 11.07
N GLU A 201 -12.67 -3.07 12.06
CA GLU A 201 -11.61 -4.08 11.93
C GLU A 201 -12.01 -5.21 10.95
N SER A 202 -13.31 -5.37 10.69
CA SER A 202 -13.83 -6.32 9.69
C SER A 202 -13.80 -5.75 8.26
N ARG A 203 -13.93 -4.43 8.09
CA ARG A 203 -13.74 -3.73 6.81
C ARG A 203 -12.27 -3.70 6.38
N LEU A 204 -11.37 -3.55 7.35
CA LEU A 204 -9.92 -3.63 7.10
C LEU A 204 -9.48 -5.05 6.71
N ARG A 205 -10.20 -6.10 7.14
CA ARG A 205 -9.86 -7.48 6.78
C ARG A 205 -10.41 -7.95 5.44
N TYR A 206 -11.57 -7.45 5.01
CA TYR A 206 -12.22 -7.93 3.80
C TYR A 206 -12.79 -6.79 2.97
N SER A 207 -12.44 -6.77 1.68
CA SER A 207 -13.05 -5.90 0.69
C SER A 207 -13.78 -6.72 -0.38
N ASN A 208 -14.76 -6.12 -1.04
CA ASN A 208 -15.56 -6.80 -2.07
C ASN A 208 -15.43 -6.05 -3.39
N ILE A 209 -15.08 -6.78 -4.45
CA ILE A 209 -14.95 -6.26 -5.80
C ILE A 209 -15.96 -6.97 -6.70
N THR A 210 -16.53 -6.22 -7.65
CA THR A 210 -17.42 -6.76 -8.67
C THR A 210 -16.81 -6.57 -10.04
N LEU A 211 -16.55 -7.66 -10.74
CA LEU A 211 -16.06 -7.66 -12.12
C LEU A 211 -17.20 -7.94 -13.08
N HIS A 212 -17.31 -7.11 -14.11
CA HIS A 212 -18.25 -7.30 -15.20
C HIS A 212 -17.51 -7.84 -16.42
N ILE A 213 -17.83 -9.08 -16.80
CA ILE A 213 -17.20 -9.78 -17.91
C ILE A 213 -18.21 -9.89 -19.03
N PHE A 214 -17.77 -9.64 -20.25
CA PHE A 214 -18.59 -9.80 -21.44
C PHE A 214 -17.87 -10.68 -22.47
N HIS A 215 -18.65 -11.44 -23.24
CA HIS A 215 -18.14 -12.25 -24.34
C HIS A 215 -18.57 -11.64 -25.66
N GLY A 216 -17.64 -11.04 -26.40
CA GLY A 216 -17.88 -10.43 -27.71
C GLY A 216 -16.77 -9.44 -28.08
N GLU A 217 -16.82 -8.90 -29.30
CA GLU A 217 -15.83 -7.93 -29.77
C GLU A 217 -15.92 -6.58 -29.06
N ASN A 218 -17.11 -6.19 -28.57
CA ASN A 218 -17.37 -4.93 -27.89
C ASN A 218 -18.57 -5.07 -26.93
N LEU A 219 -18.71 -4.16 -25.98
CA LEU A 219 -19.82 -4.14 -25.01
C LEU A 219 -21.20 -4.11 -25.70
N GLU A 220 -21.33 -3.38 -26.82
CA GLU A 220 -22.58 -3.28 -27.59
C GLU A 220 -22.89 -4.54 -28.44
N ASN A 221 -21.86 -5.30 -28.81
CA ASN A 221 -21.98 -6.55 -29.57
C ASN A 221 -21.79 -7.79 -28.68
N SER A 222 -21.88 -7.62 -27.36
CA SER A 222 -21.69 -8.71 -26.41
C SER A 222 -22.80 -9.75 -26.56
N THR A 223 -22.37 -10.99 -26.75
CA THR A 223 -23.27 -12.14 -26.84
C THR A 223 -23.75 -12.60 -25.48
N VAL A 224 -22.92 -12.43 -24.43
CA VAL A 224 -23.24 -12.83 -23.05
C VAL A 224 -22.50 -11.94 -22.05
N ASN A 225 -23.17 -11.55 -20.96
CA ASN A 225 -22.60 -10.83 -19.84
C ASN A 225 -22.62 -11.68 -18.55
N TYR A 226 -21.57 -11.56 -17.76
CA TYR A 226 -21.39 -12.23 -16.49
C TYR A 226 -20.93 -11.24 -15.43
N THR A 227 -21.35 -11.44 -14.19
CA THR A 227 -20.91 -10.64 -13.05
C THR A 227 -20.26 -11.58 -12.05
N ILE A 228 -18.97 -11.37 -11.78
CA ILE A 228 -18.22 -12.10 -10.77
C ILE A 228 -18.05 -11.19 -9.56
N LYS A 229 -18.37 -11.71 -8.37
CA LYS A 229 -18.10 -11.03 -7.11
C LYS A 229 -16.93 -11.72 -6.43
N ILE A 230 -15.91 -10.95 -6.10
CA ILE A 230 -14.69 -11.42 -5.45
C ILE A 230 -14.64 -10.76 -4.08
N GLN A 231 -14.48 -11.57 -3.03
CA GLN A 231 -14.16 -11.09 -1.71
C GLN A 231 -12.65 -11.23 -1.52
N LEU A 232 -11.96 -10.11 -1.32
CA LEU A 232 -10.55 -10.08 -0.99
C LEU A 232 -10.36 -10.25 0.52
N ASN A 233 -9.31 -10.96 0.90
CA ASN A 233 -8.92 -11.16 2.28
C ASN A 233 -7.55 -10.51 2.54
N HIS A 234 -7.60 -9.30 3.08
CA HIS A 234 -6.44 -8.49 3.42
C HIS A 234 -5.64 -9.09 4.58
N SER A 235 -6.25 -9.93 5.43
CA SER A 235 -5.52 -10.62 6.49
C SER A 235 -4.62 -11.75 5.98
N ALA A 236 -5.00 -12.41 4.88
CA ALA A 236 -4.29 -13.58 4.36
C ALA A 236 -3.22 -13.20 3.34
N ALA A 237 -3.47 -12.15 2.56
CA ALA A 237 -2.54 -11.64 1.54
C ALA A 237 -2.69 -10.11 1.42
N PRO A 238 -2.21 -9.33 2.41
CA PRO A 238 -2.43 -7.88 2.49
C PRO A 238 -1.98 -7.16 1.22
N ILE A 239 -0.70 -7.30 0.88
CA ILE A 239 -0.09 -6.63 -0.28
C ILE A 239 -0.81 -6.98 -1.59
N HIS A 240 -1.15 -8.26 -1.79
CA HIS A 240 -1.79 -8.68 -3.06
C HIS A 240 -3.23 -8.19 -3.16
N ALA A 241 -3.96 -8.20 -2.04
CA ALA A 241 -5.35 -7.77 -2.01
C ALA A 241 -5.45 -6.24 -2.19
N ASP A 242 -4.54 -5.49 -1.57
CA ASP A 242 -4.44 -4.03 -1.74
C ASP A 242 -3.99 -3.67 -3.16
N ASN A 243 -2.99 -4.33 -3.73
CA ASN A 243 -2.55 -4.07 -5.11
C ASN A 243 -3.65 -4.40 -6.13
N PHE A 244 -4.37 -5.51 -5.94
CA PHE A 244 -5.52 -5.82 -6.80
C PHE A 244 -6.63 -4.78 -6.68
N LEU A 245 -6.92 -4.31 -5.46
CA LEU A 245 -7.89 -3.24 -5.23
C LEU A 245 -7.45 -1.93 -5.90
N LYS A 246 -6.18 -1.52 -5.75
CA LYS A 246 -5.59 -0.35 -6.40
C LYS A 246 -5.81 -0.40 -7.93
N HIS A 247 -5.42 -1.49 -8.60
CA HIS A 247 -5.60 -1.63 -10.05
C HIS A 247 -7.07 -1.60 -10.50
N VAL A 248 -7.99 -2.11 -9.68
CA VAL A 248 -9.44 -2.02 -9.96
C VAL A 248 -9.91 -0.56 -9.86
N LEU A 249 -9.46 0.19 -8.85
CA LEU A 249 -9.83 1.60 -8.66
C LEU A 249 -9.28 2.48 -9.78
N TYR A 250 -8.04 2.26 -10.20
CA TYR A 250 -7.44 2.94 -11.37
C TYR A 250 -8.07 2.51 -12.70
N GLY A 251 -8.88 1.45 -12.70
CA GLY A 251 -9.57 0.95 -13.88
C GLY A 251 -8.64 0.23 -14.86
N ASN A 252 -7.48 -0.23 -14.41
CA ASN A 252 -6.48 -0.91 -15.26
C ASN A 252 -7.05 -2.22 -15.85
N PHE A 253 -7.98 -2.88 -15.15
CA PHE A 253 -8.66 -4.07 -15.66
C PHE A 253 -9.81 -3.77 -16.62
N ASN A 254 -10.22 -2.51 -16.79
CA ASN A 254 -11.32 -2.17 -17.69
C ASN A 254 -10.90 -2.44 -19.13
N ASN A 255 -11.72 -3.23 -19.84
CA ASN A 255 -11.44 -3.65 -21.21
C ASN A 255 -10.19 -4.54 -21.37
N SER A 256 -9.66 -5.08 -20.26
CA SER A 256 -8.66 -6.14 -20.28
C SER A 256 -9.26 -7.47 -20.74
N THR A 257 -8.42 -8.34 -21.32
CA THR A 257 -8.85 -9.65 -21.82
C THR A 257 -8.26 -10.79 -20.99
N PHE A 258 -8.96 -11.92 -20.94
CA PHE A 258 -8.40 -13.15 -20.40
C PHE A 258 -7.62 -13.85 -21.51
N HIS A 259 -6.30 -13.66 -21.52
CA HIS A 259 -5.43 -14.19 -22.57
C HIS A 259 -5.15 -15.70 -22.42
N ARG A 260 -5.46 -16.32 -21.27
CA ARG A 260 -5.22 -17.75 -21.03
C ARG A 260 -6.39 -18.41 -20.30
N ILE A 261 -6.91 -19.47 -20.92
CA ILE A 261 -8.03 -20.27 -20.40
C ILE A 261 -7.61 -21.74 -20.48
N ILE A 262 -7.55 -22.42 -19.34
CA ILE A 262 -7.26 -23.85 -19.25
C ILE A 262 -8.47 -24.53 -18.63
N ASP A 263 -9.13 -25.37 -19.43
CA ASP A 263 -10.31 -26.13 -19.02
C ASP A 263 -10.04 -26.93 -17.74
N ASP A 264 -11.01 -26.90 -16.82
CA ASP A 264 -10.97 -27.56 -15.51
C ASP A 264 -9.78 -27.17 -14.61
N PHE A 265 -9.12 -26.04 -14.88
CA PHE A 265 -7.98 -25.58 -14.09
C PHE A 265 -8.08 -24.10 -13.70
N MET A 266 -7.85 -23.17 -14.63
CA MET A 266 -7.83 -21.74 -14.32
C MET A 266 -8.05 -20.85 -15.55
N ILE A 267 -8.46 -19.61 -15.26
CA ILE A 267 -8.55 -18.51 -16.20
C ILE A 267 -7.61 -17.42 -15.71
N GLN A 268 -6.75 -16.92 -16.59
CA GLN A 268 -5.77 -15.88 -16.29
C GLN A 268 -5.98 -14.67 -17.21
N GLY A 269 -5.85 -13.48 -16.63
CA GLY A 269 -5.93 -12.16 -17.27
C GLY A 269 -5.27 -11.12 -16.36
N GLY A 270 -5.54 -9.84 -16.63
CA GLY A 270 -4.92 -8.74 -15.88
C GLY A 270 -3.54 -8.35 -16.40
N ASP A 271 -3.41 -8.35 -17.72
CA ASP A 271 -2.25 -7.91 -18.50
C ASP A 271 -2.52 -6.52 -19.08
#